data_AF-A0A1Z5LDW2-F1
#
_entry.id   AF-A0A1Z5LDW2-F1
#
_cell.length_a   1.000
_cell.length_b   1.000
_cell.length_c   1.000
_cell.angle_alpha   90.00
_cell.angle_beta   90.00
_cell.angle_gamma   90.00
#
_symmetry.space_group_name_H-M   'P 1'
#
loop_
_entity.id
_entity.type
_entity.pdbx_description
1 polymer ?
#
loop_
_entity_poly.entity_id
_entity_poly.type
_entity_poly.pdbx_seq_one_letter_code
_entity_poly.pdbx_strand_id
1 'polypeptide(L)'
;MNFTEAWDDTCSTIGLAARSGNLTELRRLISEGRAVDVQDNRGWRPLHEAVAKDNDVAVIKELLKHESTDVDWVTYEGETALLLACKRLKGNRLTEVVSVLLESGADASIADNERDTPLLAACRAKSVDTVQLLLSEGGADPNEGDCGGWRPLHEAACQGDLPTLRCLIGQGSAALDVQDECRMTPVFVASQHGHLECLKCLLGAAEEGGKRSLADIGAEDCATPLMIAVQNGHVDCMNLLLARGADPDKRTTDNVTALHLAVQSNALDCLNVLLSRMDVSKFISGCLLPFQKRKRPYPGSPMLSPLHLAVDWGSHGCLQALLSAGFPVDSLLLPADMPAQRLPLRGPPRYETALCYAALKQEITSMKILLEAGACPNAVSSETISPVSAALTSPTGRELKLLLEQGGDLNYRREGSIPMNECLLVTIGDYNCLVRALRLGLDLRLCFGSDVDDDTEAASIAPFLNSLFHHGQSQEHCLRVFWVLRVFVQSQPVLQDIASVAFRRAKTAFRSAVDTAAWLALLNSLEQPLSLACQCRIAIRRHLLSVHGNFFESAFTRMRLPQRVHDFLVYSELGMPDLWTSG
;
A
#
# COMPACT_ATOMS: atom_id res chain seq x y z
N MET A 1 -1.81 -13.09 61.51
CA MET A 1 -2.51 -11.83 61.20
C MET A 1 -3.94 -12.18 60.80
N ASN A 2 -4.95 -11.47 61.32
CA ASN A 2 -6.35 -11.65 60.93
C ASN A 2 -6.57 -10.97 59.57
N PHE A 3 -6.77 -11.77 58.53
CA PHE A 3 -7.08 -11.32 57.18
C PHE A 3 -8.60 -11.29 57.00
N THR A 4 -9.26 -10.15 57.24
CA THR A 4 -10.71 -10.01 57.01
C THR A 4 -11.12 -8.73 56.27
N GLU A 5 -10.21 -8.03 55.61
CA GLU A 5 -10.60 -6.88 54.78
C GLU A 5 -9.93 -6.96 53.40
N ALA A 6 -10.76 -6.98 52.36
CA ALA A 6 -10.34 -6.84 50.97
C ALA A 6 -9.91 -5.39 50.74
N TRP A 7 -8.60 -5.17 50.60
CA TRP A 7 -8.03 -3.91 50.14
C TRP A 7 -7.13 -4.19 48.94
N ASP A 8 -7.20 -3.32 47.93
CA ASP A 8 -6.37 -3.38 46.73
C ASP A 8 -4.87 -3.09 47.00
N ASP A 9 -4.50 -2.79 48.26
CA ASP A 9 -3.13 -2.53 48.71
C ASP A 9 -2.94 -2.97 50.18
N THR A 10 -2.51 -4.22 50.41
CA THR A 10 -2.31 -4.79 51.75
C THR A 10 -0.91 -4.51 52.31
N CYS A 11 -0.36 -3.33 52.01
CA CYS A 11 1.01 -2.96 52.41
C CYS A 11 1.15 -2.92 53.94
N SER A 12 2.21 -3.53 54.46
CA SER A 12 2.50 -3.54 55.90
C SER A 12 2.94 -2.15 56.41
N THR A 13 2.83 -1.87 57.71
CA THR A 13 3.25 -0.56 58.26
C THR A 13 4.73 -0.25 58.01
N ILE A 14 5.57 -1.29 58.00
CA ILE A 14 7.00 -1.18 57.65
C ILE A 14 7.19 -0.96 56.14
N GLY A 15 6.37 -1.60 55.30
CA GLY A 15 6.30 -1.33 53.86
C GLY A 15 5.86 0.10 53.55
N LEU A 16 4.89 0.66 54.27
CA LEU A 16 4.49 2.06 54.16
C LEU A 16 5.60 3.03 54.58
N ALA A 17 6.34 2.72 55.66
CA ALA A 17 7.48 3.53 56.08
C ALA A 17 8.60 3.51 55.01
N ALA A 18 8.85 2.35 54.40
CA ALA A 18 9.79 2.20 53.30
C ALA A 18 9.31 2.94 52.02
N ARG A 19 8.03 2.80 51.66
CA ARG A 19 7.36 3.47 50.52
C ARG A 19 7.28 4.99 50.66
N SER A 20 7.29 5.53 51.87
CA SER A 20 7.27 6.97 52.12
C SER A 20 8.67 7.59 52.30
N GLY A 21 9.73 6.77 52.29
CA GLY A 21 11.09 7.25 52.52
C GLY A 21 11.38 7.70 53.95
N ASN A 22 10.52 7.38 54.93
CA ASN A 22 10.67 7.85 56.31
C ASN A 22 11.62 6.96 57.10
N LEU A 23 12.93 7.25 57.02
CA LEU A 23 13.99 6.48 57.69
C LEU A 23 13.82 6.44 59.22
N THR A 24 13.39 7.54 59.83
CA THR A 24 13.20 7.61 61.30
C THR A 24 12.09 6.67 61.77
N GLU A 25 10.98 6.65 61.04
CA GLU A 25 9.86 5.77 61.35
C GLU A 25 10.20 4.32 61.05
N LEU A 26 10.92 4.06 59.95
CA LEU A 26 11.41 2.73 59.62
C LEU A 26 12.26 2.14 60.75
N ARG A 27 13.25 2.91 61.25
CA ARG A 27 14.10 2.47 62.38
C ARG A 27 13.30 2.22 63.66
N ARG A 28 12.32 3.08 63.96
CA ARG A 28 11.42 2.90 65.11
C ARG A 28 10.67 1.56 64.99
N LEU A 29 10.05 1.30 63.85
CA LEU A 29 9.29 0.06 63.61
C LEU A 29 10.16 -1.19 63.69
N ILE A 30 11.39 -1.14 63.17
CA ILE A 30 12.36 -2.24 63.28
C ILE A 30 12.74 -2.47 64.74
N SER A 31 13.00 -1.41 65.52
CA SER A 31 13.32 -1.52 66.95
C SER A 31 12.18 -2.09 67.80
N GLU A 32 10.93 -1.94 67.34
CA GLU A 32 9.73 -2.54 67.94
C GLU A 32 9.53 -4.01 67.57
N GLY A 33 10.46 -4.61 66.82
CA GLY A 33 10.43 -6.02 66.43
C GLY A 33 9.52 -6.32 65.24
N ARG A 34 9.18 -5.32 64.42
CA ARG A 34 8.47 -5.56 63.15
C ARG A 34 9.41 -6.20 62.14
N ALA A 35 8.97 -7.29 61.51
CA ALA A 35 9.75 -8.01 60.52
C ALA A 35 9.94 -7.18 59.23
N VAL A 36 11.13 -7.19 58.66
CA VAL A 36 11.52 -6.40 57.47
C VAL A 36 11.19 -7.09 56.14
N ASP A 37 10.72 -8.34 56.18
CA ASP A 37 10.46 -9.24 55.05
C ASP A 37 8.96 -9.50 54.80
N VAL A 38 8.08 -8.67 55.40
CA VAL A 38 6.63 -8.84 55.27
C VAL A 38 6.17 -8.58 53.84
N GLN A 39 5.63 -9.60 53.20
CA GLN A 39 5.07 -9.50 51.85
C GLN A 39 3.62 -9.00 51.84
N ASP A 40 3.27 -8.23 50.82
CA ASP A 40 1.88 -7.85 50.51
C ASP A 40 1.18 -8.87 49.59
N ASN A 41 -0.01 -8.53 49.08
CA ASN A 41 -0.79 -9.36 48.16
C ASN A 41 -0.23 -9.45 46.72
N ARG A 42 0.83 -8.69 46.40
CA ARG A 42 1.56 -8.72 45.11
C ARG A 42 2.90 -9.46 45.26
N GLY A 43 3.22 -9.93 46.46
CA GLY A 43 4.52 -10.50 46.79
C GLY A 43 5.59 -9.44 47.01
N TRP A 44 5.23 -8.15 47.10
CA TRP A 44 6.17 -7.07 47.35
C TRP A 44 6.59 -7.05 48.81
N ARG A 45 7.90 -6.85 49.04
CA ARG A 45 8.51 -6.64 50.36
C ARG A 45 8.88 -5.17 50.56
N PRO A 46 9.16 -4.70 51.80
CA PRO A 46 9.56 -3.32 52.07
C PRO A 46 10.74 -2.81 51.21
N LEU A 47 11.64 -3.70 50.79
CA LEU A 47 12.71 -3.35 49.85
C LEU A 47 12.17 -2.93 48.46
N HIS A 48 11.19 -3.67 47.91
CA HIS A 48 10.53 -3.33 46.64
C HIS A 48 9.80 -1.99 46.75
N GLU A 49 9.14 -1.76 47.89
CA GLU A 49 8.43 -0.51 48.19
C GLU A 49 9.37 0.69 48.26
N ALA A 50 10.53 0.53 48.91
CA ALA A 50 11.56 1.57 48.98
C ALA A 50 12.11 1.94 47.59
N VAL A 51 12.34 0.92 46.75
CA VAL A 51 12.88 1.12 45.39
C VAL A 51 11.85 1.77 44.46
N ALA A 52 10.58 1.37 44.52
CA ALA A 52 9.57 1.77 43.54
C ALA A 52 9.16 3.26 43.55
N LYS A 53 9.39 3.98 44.65
CA LYS A 53 8.91 5.36 44.84
C LYS A 53 9.96 6.45 44.76
N ASP A 54 11.16 6.12 44.26
CA ASP A 54 12.28 7.08 44.18
C ASP A 54 12.65 7.71 45.54
N ASN A 55 12.52 6.92 46.61
CA ASN A 55 12.78 7.38 47.97
C ASN A 55 14.28 7.38 48.31
N ASP A 56 14.65 8.01 49.43
CA ASP A 56 16.03 8.10 49.92
C ASP A 56 16.74 6.72 49.94
N VAL A 57 17.93 6.67 49.32
CA VAL A 57 18.82 5.50 49.30
C VAL A 57 19.19 5.04 50.72
N ALA A 58 19.14 5.95 51.71
CA ALA A 58 19.35 5.61 53.11
C ALA A 58 18.35 4.56 53.64
N VAL A 59 17.10 4.57 53.16
CA VAL A 59 16.08 3.58 53.53
C VAL A 59 16.44 2.20 52.98
N ILE A 60 16.89 2.15 51.73
CA ILE A 60 17.35 0.90 51.07
C ILE A 60 18.56 0.34 51.82
N LYS A 61 19.56 1.17 52.10
CA LYS A 61 20.75 0.79 52.88
C LYS A 61 20.41 0.31 54.29
N GLU A 62 19.38 0.86 54.93
CA GLU A 62 18.96 0.40 56.25
C GLU A 62 18.31 -0.98 56.20
N LEU A 63 17.42 -1.21 55.23
CA LEU A 63 16.77 -2.52 55.04
C LEU A 63 17.79 -3.63 54.74
N LEU A 64 18.79 -3.35 53.90
CA LEU A 64 19.82 -4.32 53.49
C LEU A 64 20.81 -4.71 54.59
N LYS A 65 20.86 -3.98 55.73
CA LYS A 65 21.70 -4.37 56.89
C LYS A 65 21.17 -5.59 57.64
N HIS A 66 19.89 -5.92 57.48
CA HIS A 66 19.25 -6.99 58.22
C HIS A 66 19.38 -8.32 57.46
N GLU A 67 19.87 -9.36 58.13
CA GLU A 67 20.06 -10.70 57.53
C GLU A 67 18.77 -11.33 57.00
N SER A 68 17.60 -10.93 57.52
CA SER A 68 16.30 -11.40 57.03
C SER A 68 15.87 -10.75 55.70
N THR A 69 16.59 -9.74 55.22
CA THR A 69 16.30 -9.09 53.93
C THR A 69 16.92 -9.91 52.80
N ASP A 70 16.08 -10.70 52.13
CA ASP A 70 16.41 -11.33 50.87
C ASP A 70 16.39 -10.28 49.74
N VAL A 71 17.56 -9.97 49.17
CA VAL A 71 17.74 -8.97 48.10
C VAL A 71 17.18 -9.44 46.76
N ASP A 72 17.15 -10.76 46.54
CA ASP A 72 16.73 -11.42 45.31
C ASP A 72 15.30 -11.95 45.39
N TRP A 73 14.56 -11.58 46.44
CA TRP A 73 13.16 -11.93 46.56
C TRP A 73 12.39 -11.44 45.32
N VAL A 74 11.58 -12.33 44.75
CA VAL A 74 10.76 -12.04 43.57
C VAL A 74 9.31 -11.77 43.96
N THR A 75 8.72 -10.75 43.32
CA THR A 75 7.27 -10.49 43.41
C THR A 75 6.48 -11.57 42.64
N TYR A 76 5.14 -11.53 42.70
CA TYR A 76 4.32 -12.44 41.88
C TYR A 76 4.42 -12.15 40.36
N GLU A 77 4.92 -10.98 39.97
CA GLU A 77 5.26 -10.65 38.59
C GLU A 77 6.68 -11.13 38.22
N GLY A 78 7.42 -11.72 39.17
CA GLY A 78 8.80 -12.19 38.97
C GLY A 78 9.85 -11.10 39.15
N GLU A 79 9.46 -9.91 39.61
CA GLU A 79 10.38 -8.77 39.68
C GLU A 79 11.20 -8.79 40.97
N THR A 80 12.52 -8.62 40.86
CA THR A 80 13.40 -8.33 42.02
C THR A 80 13.45 -6.84 42.32
N ALA A 81 13.98 -6.47 43.49
CA ALA A 81 14.26 -5.07 43.82
C ALA A 81 15.22 -4.42 42.80
N LEU A 82 16.20 -5.17 42.29
CA LEU A 82 17.15 -4.70 41.27
C LEU A 82 16.46 -4.43 39.92
N LEU A 83 15.60 -5.36 39.46
CA LEU A 83 14.84 -5.17 38.23
C LEU A 83 13.87 -3.99 38.35
N LEU A 84 13.14 -3.89 39.47
CA LEU A 84 12.25 -2.76 39.75
C LEU A 84 13.00 -1.42 39.73
N ALA A 85 14.22 -1.36 40.27
CA ALA A 85 15.05 -0.16 40.23
C ALA A 85 15.26 0.27 38.77
N CYS A 86 15.70 -0.67 37.92
CA CYS A 86 15.96 -0.44 36.50
C CYS A 86 14.71 -0.02 35.71
N LYS A 87 13.53 -0.54 36.06
CA LYS A 87 12.26 -0.17 35.40
C LYS A 87 11.69 1.18 35.85
N ARG A 88 11.84 1.55 37.12
CA ARG A 88 11.11 2.67 37.73
C ARG A 88 11.96 3.93 37.91
N LEU A 89 13.26 3.78 38.15
CA LEU A 89 14.16 4.88 38.46
C LEU A 89 14.85 5.41 37.21
N LYS A 90 15.36 6.64 37.30
CA LYS A 90 16.06 7.33 36.20
C LYS A 90 17.24 8.16 36.72
N GLY A 91 18.20 8.44 35.85
CA GLY A 91 19.36 9.29 36.14
C GLY A 91 20.25 8.73 37.25
N ASN A 92 20.96 9.62 37.96
CA ASN A 92 21.95 9.23 38.99
C ASN A 92 21.37 8.37 40.11
N ARG A 93 20.07 8.53 40.39
CA ARG A 93 19.38 7.78 41.44
C ARG A 93 19.28 6.29 41.11
N LEU A 94 19.05 5.97 39.83
CA LEU A 94 19.08 4.58 39.35
C LEU A 94 20.46 3.97 39.61
N THR A 95 21.52 4.66 39.20
CA THR A 95 22.91 4.19 39.33
C THR A 95 23.30 3.97 40.80
N GLU A 96 22.92 4.89 41.70
CA GLU A 96 23.20 4.76 43.13
C GLU A 96 22.46 3.56 43.76
N VAL A 97 21.17 3.36 43.42
CA VAL A 97 20.40 2.23 43.94
C VAL A 97 20.93 0.90 43.42
N VAL A 98 21.24 0.81 42.13
CA VAL A 98 21.79 -0.40 41.51
C VAL A 98 23.13 -0.74 42.13
N SER A 99 24.02 0.24 42.32
CA SER A 99 25.30 0.04 43.02
C SER A 99 25.10 -0.54 44.43
N VAL A 100 24.18 0.03 45.23
CA VAL A 100 23.90 -0.46 46.60
C VAL A 100 23.34 -1.88 46.61
N LEU A 101 22.46 -2.22 45.66
CA LEU A 101 21.88 -3.55 45.54
C LEU A 101 22.93 -4.59 45.12
N LEU A 102 23.79 -4.25 44.15
CA LEU A 102 24.89 -5.12 43.71
C LEU A 102 25.94 -5.33 44.81
N GLU A 103 26.30 -4.27 45.55
CA GLU A 103 27.19 -4.36 46.73
C GLU A 103 26.62 -5.30 47.82
N SER A 104 25.30 -5.43 47.88
CA SER A 104 24.59 -6.30 48.81
C SER A 104 24.36 -7.73 48.26
N GLY A 105 24.93 -8.05 47.10
CA GLY A 105 24.89 -9.38 46.50
C GLY A 105 23.69 -9.66 45.60
N ALA A 106 22.99 -8.63 45.10
CA ALA A 106 21.86 -8.83 44.19
C ALA A 106 22.29 -9.53 42.88
N ASP A 107 21.52 -10.53 42.46
CA ASP A 107 21.73 -11.26 41.21
C ASP A 107 21.11 -10.53 40.01
N ALA A 108 21.95 -10.03 39.11
CA ALA A 108 21.53 -9.32 37.91
C ALA A 108 20.99 -10.24 36.78
N SER A 109 21.00 -11.56 36.97
CA SER A 109 20.49 -12.54 36.01
C SER A 109 18.99 -12.87 36.21
N ILE A 110 18.41 -12.50 37.36
CA ILE A 110 17.01 -12.80 37.66
C ILE A 110 16.10 -11.90 36.81
N ALA A 111 15.31 -12.54 35.95
CA ALA A 111 14.35 -11.89 35.07
C ALA A 111 12.91 -12.08 35.59
N ASP A 112 12.02 -11.19 35.17
CA ASP A 112 10.60 -11.30 35.50
C ASP A 112 9.85 -12.38 34.67
N ASN A 113 8.53 -12.45 34.85
CA ASN A 113 7.67 -13.38 34.11
C ASN A 113 7.65 -13.15 32.58
N GLU A 114 8.05 -11.96 32.11
CA GLU A 114 8.23 -11.63 30.69
C GLU A 114 9.68 -11.84 30.22
N ARG A 115 10.53 -12.40 31.09
CA ARG A 115 11.99 -12.55 30.92
C ARG A 115 12.73 -11.22 30.78
N ASP A 116 12.16 -10.13 31.26
CA ASP A 116 12.85 -8.84 31.27
C ASP A 116 13.98 -8.85 32.30
N THR A 117 15.21 -8.60 31.87
CA THR A 117 16.38 -8.57 32.75
C THR A 117 16.67 -7.17 33.26
N PRO A 118 17.34 -7.01 34.43
CA PRO A 118 17.78 -5.70 34.90
C PRO A 118 18.59 -4.93 33.85
N LEU A 119 19.43 -5.63 33.07
CA LEU A 119 20.23 -5.05 32.00
C LEU A 119 19.36 -4.52 30.85
N LEU A 120 18.34 -5.27 30.42
CA LEU A 120 17.42 -4.81 29.39
C LEU A 120 16.60 -3.60 29.85
N ALA A 121 16.10 -3.63 31.09
CA ALA A 121 15.42 -2.48 31.70
C ALA A 121 16.34 -1.25 31.82
N ALA A 122 17.61 -1.41 32.18
CA ALA A 122 18.59 -0.32 32.22
C ALA A 122 18.86 0.28 30.83
N CYS A 123 18.87 -0.55 29.78
CA CYS A 123 18.95 -0.07 28.39
C CYS A 123 17.70 0.74 28.01
N ARG A 124 16.49 0.29 28.41
CA ARG A 124 15.25 1.05 28.20
C ARG A 124 15.27 2.42 28.89
N ALA A 125 15.96 2.53 30.02
CA ALA A 125 16.15 3.76 30.77
C ALA A 125 17.25 4.69 30.21
N LYS A 126 17.99 4.30 29.15
CA LYS A 126 19.13 5.04 28.57
C LYS A 126 20.22 5.38 29.58
N SER A 127 20.47 4.51 30.57
CA SER A 127 21.46 4.76 31.62
C SER A 127 22.73 3.96 31.38
N VAL A 128 23.68 4.57 30.66
CA VAL A 128 24.98 3.96 30.33
C VAL A 128 25.74 3.54 31.59
N ASP A 129 25.74 4.39 32.62
CA ASP A 129 26.45 4.12 33.88
C ASP A 129 25.87 2.88 34.57
N THR A 130 24.55 2.73 34.56
CA THR A 130 23.88 1.56 35.12
C THR A 130 24.13 0.30 34.30
N VAL A 131 24.11 0.42 32.97
CA VAL A 131 24.48 -0.69 32.06
C VAL A 131 25.92 -1.14 32.33
N GLN A 132 26.85 -0.20 32.49
CA GLN A 132 28.25 -0.50 32.80
C GLN A 132 28.39 -1.21 34.16
N LEU A 133 27.70 -0.75 35.20
CA LEU A 133 27.70 -1.41 36.52
C LEU A 133 27.17 -2.85 36.43
N LEU A 134 26.03 -3.05 35.76
CA LEU A 134 25.41 -4.37 35.62
C LEU A 134 26.31 -5.36 34.85
N LEU A 135 27.04 -4.89 33.84
CA LEU A 135 27.99 -5.72 33.07
C LEU A 135 29.27 -6.03 33.86
N SER A 136 29.84 -5.04 34.54
CA SER A 136 31.17 -5.16 35.15
C SER A 136 31.16 -5.72 36.58
N GLU A 137 30.15 -5.36 37.38
CA GLU A 137 30.03 -5.77 38.78
C GLU A 137 28.92 -6.81 38.96
N GLY A 138 27.80 -6.64 38.25
CA GLY A 138 26.64 -7.55 38.35
C GLY A 138 26.76 -8.84 37.54
N GLY A 139 27.73 -8.95 36.64
CA GLY A 139 27.91 -10.14 35.80
C GLY A 139 26.74 -10.43 34.85
N ALA A 140 25.92 -9.43 34.52
CA ALA A 140 24.76 -9.60 33.64
C ALA A 140 25.19 -10.03 32.22
N ASP A 141 24.49 -11.02 31.64
CA ASP A 141 24.72 -11.45 30.26
C ASP A 141 24.00 -10.50 29.29
N PRO A 142 24.72 -9.75 28.43
CA PRO A 142 24.09 -8.85 27.44
C PRO A 142 23.39 -9.57 26.30
N ASN A 143 23.48 -10.90 26.25
CA ASN A 143 22.77 -11.71 25.29
C ASN A 143 21.43 -12.20 25.85
N GLU A 144 21.15 -12.12 27.14
CA GLU A 144 19.81 -12.47 27.62
C GLU A 144 18.77 -11.46 27.13
N GLY A 145 17.62 -11.99 26.69
CA GLY A 145 16.53 -11.21 26.13
C GLY A 145 15.20 -11.60 26.75
N ASP A 146 14.19 -10.77 26.48
CA ASP A 146 12.83 -10.99 26.93
C ASP A 146 12.17 -12.19 26.22
N CYS A 147 10.89 -12.43 26.54
CA CYS A 147 10.12 -13.52 25.95
C CYS A 147 10.07 -13.45 24.41
N GLY A 148 10.13 -12.25 23.83
CA GLY A 148 10.18 -11.99 22.40
C GLY A 148 11.57 -12.12 21.79
N GLY A 149 12.58 -12.53 22.56
CA GLY A 149 13.98 -12.55 22.13
C GLY A 149 14.57 -11.15 21.91
N TRP A 150 13.89 -10.10 22.38
CA TRP A 150 14.40 -8.74 22.32
C TRP A 150 15.51 -8.58 23.36
N ARG A 151 16.65 -8.06 22.94
CA ARG A 151 17.91 -8.07 23.72
C ARG A 151 18.41 -6.65 23.96
N PRO A 152 19.28 -6.42 24.95
CA PRO A 152 19.88 -5.11 25.23
C PRO A 152 20.41 -4.38 23.98
N LEU A 153 21.04 -5.11 23.06
CA LEU A 153 21.57 -4.53 21.81
C LEU A 153 20.46 -4.10 20.83
N HIS A 154 19.32 -4.81 20.78
CA HIS A 154 18.13 -4.37 20.02
C HIS A 154 17.56 -3.07 20.60
N GLU A 155 17.44 -2.99 21.92
CA GLU A 155 16.91 -1.82 22.60
C GLU A 155 17.78 -0.57 22.35
N ALA A 156 19.10 -0.69 22.55
CA ALA A 156 20.02 0.42 22.30
C ALA A 156 20.00 0.86 20.82
N ALA A 157 19.89 -0.08 19.89
CA ALA A 157 19.74 0.19 18.46
C ALA A 157 18.41 0.89 18.13
N CYS A 158 17.29 0.46 18.72
CA CYS A 158 15.96 1.04 18.55
C CYS A 158 15.89 2.49 19.03
N GLN A 159 16.49 2.74 20.19
CA GLN A 159 16.46 4.06 20.82
C GLN A 159 17.49 5.06 20.28
N GLY A 160 18.42 4.61 19.42
CA GLY A 160 19.51 5.41 18.91
C GLY A 160 20.56 5.78 19.97
N ASP A 161 20.66 4.99 21.04
CA ASP A 161 21.56 5.26 22.17
C ASP A 161 22.95 4.69 21.90
N LEU A 162 23.75 5.45 21.13
CA LEU A 162 25.11 5.09 20.76
C LEU A 162 26.03 4.82 21.97
N PRO A 163 26.03 5.64 23.05
CA PRO A 163 26.79 5.35 24.26
C PRO A 163 26.51 3.97 24.86
N THR A 164 25.22 3.63 25.08
CA THR A 164 24.83 2.32 25.63
C THR A 164 25.21 1.20 24.67
N LEU A 165 24.98 1.38 23.36
CA LEU A 165 25.35 0.42 22.33
C LEU A 165 26.87 0.13 22.31
N ARG A 166 27.72 1.17 22.42
CA ARG A 166 29.18 1.00 22.51
C ARG A 166 29.59 0.25 23.78
N CYS A 167 28.93 0.53 24.91
CA CYS A 167 29.17 -0.17 26.17
C CYS A 167 28.88 -1.68 26.05
N LEU A 168 27.71 -2.02 25.50
CA LEU A 168 27.29 -3.42 25.29
C LEU A 168 28.24 -4.19 24.37
N ILE A 169 28.70 -3.57 23.28
CA ILE A 169 29.63 -4.21 22.34
C ILE A 169 31.03 -4.34 22.94
N GLY A 170 31.55 -3.27 23.55
CA GLY A 170 32.94 -3.21 24.00
C GLY A 170 33.21 -3.96 25.31
N GLN A 171 32.32 -3.81 26.31
CA GLN A 171 32.49 -4.42 27.62
C GLN A 171 31.67 -5.71 27.76
N GLY A 172 30.44 -5.72 27.23
CA GLY A 172 29.53 -6.84 27.39
C GLY A 172 29.86 -8.06 26.51
N SER A 173 30.66 -7.91 25.46
CA SER A 173 30.81 -8.94 24.42
C SER A 173 29.46 -9.35 23.81
N ALA A 174 28.53 -8.39 23.66
CA ALA A 174 27.21 -8.63 23.08
C ALA A 174 27.33 -9.19 21.65
N ALA A 175 26.62 -10.28 21.37
CA ALA A 175 26.59 -10.86 20.05
C ALA A 175 25.82 -9.95 19.08
N LEU A 176 26.45 -9.60 17.96
CA LEU A 176 25.93 -8.65 16.98
C LEU A 176 24.85 -9.25 16.06
N ASP A 177 24.81 -10.59 15.97
CA ASP A 177 23.97 -11.40 15.08
C ASP A 177 22.76 -12.02 15.78
N VAL A 178 22.45 -11.54 16.98
CA VAL A 178 21.25 -11.92 17.70
C VAL A 178 19.99 -11.57 16.90
N GLN A 179 18.96 -12.39 17.08
CA GLN A 179 17.67 -12.28 16.41
C GLN A 179 16.55 -12.34 17.44
N ASP A 180 15.57 -11.46 17.31
CA ASP A 180 14.31 -11.55 18.04
C ASP A 180 13.36 -12.60 17.40
N GLU A 181 12.15 -12.76 17.94
CA GLU A 181 11.13 -13.68 17.41
C GLU A 181 10.75 -13.40 15.94
N CYS A 182 10.83 -12.14 15.50
CA CYS A 182 10.60 -11.74 14.10
C CYS A 182 11.87 -11.84 13.24
N ARG A 183 12.95 -12.44 13.76
CA ARG A 183 14.29 -12.53 13.17
C ARG A 183 14.97 -11.19 12.92
N MET A 184 14.48 -10.11 13.49
CA MET A 184 15.11 -8.80 13.35
C MET A 184 16.43 -8.80 14.11
N THR A 185 17.46 -8.20 13.50
CA THR A 185 18.77 -8.00 14.10
C THR A 185 18.90 -6.56 14.61
N PRO A 186 19.87 -6.24 15.49
CA PRO A 186 20.11 -4.85 15.90
C PRO A 186 20.44 -3.93 14.71
N VAL A 187 21.10 -4.46 13.66
CA VAL A 187 21.36 -3.73 12.40
C VAL A 187 20.06 -3.40 11.68
N PHE A 188 19.12 -4.36 11.60
CA PHE A 188 17.79 -4.14 11.03
C PHE A 188 17.03 -3.06 11.80
N VAL A 189 17.01 -3.14 13.14
CA VAL A 189 16.30 -2.19 14.02
C VAL A 189 16.88 -0.78 13.93
N ALA A 190 18.21 -0.63 13.92
CA ALA A 190 18.87 0.68 13.72
C ALA A 190 18.54 1.28 12.34
N SER A 191 18.46 0.43 11.31
CA SER A 191 18.11 0.84 9.94
C SER A 191 16.65 1.27 9.84
N GLN A 192 15.74 0.58 10.54
CA GLN A 192 14.32 0.90 10.59
C GLN A 192 14.05 2.28 11.20
N HIS A 193 14.82 2.66 12.23
CA HIS A 193 14.63 3.93 12.92
C HIS A 193 15.55 5.06 12.41
N GLY A 194 16.40 4.79 11.42
CA GLY A 194 17.27 5.79 10.82
C GLY A 194 18.47 6.21 11.69
N HIS A 195 18.86 5.39 12.67
CA HIS A 195 19.94 5.70 13.61
C HIS A 195 21.32 5.42 13.01
N LEU A 196 21.77 6.32 12.13
CA LEU A 196 23.00 6.19 11.36
C LEU A 196 24.24 5.87 12.21
N GLU A 197 24.43 6.56 13.33
CA GLU A 197 25.65 6.38 14.14
C GLU A 197 25.67 5.03 14.86
N CYS A 198 24.52 4.54 15.32
CA CYS A 198 24.38 3.17 15.85
C CYS A 198 24.67 2.14 14.75
N LEU A 199 24.12 2.36 13.55
CA LEU A 199 24.35 1.49 12.40
C LEU A 199 25.83 1.43 12.00
N LYS A 200 26.54 2.58 11.98
CA LYS A 200 27.99 2.64 11.76
C LYS A 200 28.76 1.81 12.78
N CYS A 201 28.38 1.94 14.06
CA CYS A 201 29.02 1.22 15.16
C CYS A 201 28.82 -0.30 15.03
N LEU A 202 27.58 -0.75 14.80
CA LEU A 202 27.25 -2.17 14.64
C LEU A 202 27.97 -2.80 13.45
N LEU A 203 27.94 -2.14 12.28
CA LEU A 203 28.61 -2.66 11.08
C LEU A 203 30.14 -2.62 11.21
N GLY A 204 30.71 -1.60 11.84
CA GLY A 204 32.15 -1.54 12.12
C GLY A 204 32.61 -2.67 13.04
N ALA A 205 31.91 -2.90 14.16
CA ALA A 205 32.20 -4.00 15.07
C ALA A 205 32.04 -5.37 14.39
N ALA A 206 31.06 -5.52 13.50
CA ALA A 206 30.87 -6.74 12.73
C ALA A 206 32.02 -7.02 11.76
N GLU A 207 32.55 -5.98 11.09
CA GLU A 207 33.70 -6.10 10.19
C GLU A 207 34.98 -6.49 10.94
N GLU A 208 35.24 -5.88 12.09
CA GLU A 208 36.36 -6.22 12.97
C GLU A 208 36.27 -7.68 13.45
N GLY A 209 35.06 -8.16 13.76
CA GLY A 209 34.79 -9.55 14.13
C GLY A 209 34.69 -10.53 12.96
N GLY A 210 34.93 -10.11 11.71
CA GLY A 210 34.87 -10.97 10.52
C GLY A 210 33.45 -11.35 10.05
N LYS A 211 32.39 -10.75 10.63
CA LYS A 211 30.98 -11.01 10.32
C LYS A 211 30.45 -10.08 9.22
N ARG A 212 31.01 -10.16 8.00
CA ARG A 212 30.61 -9.29 6.86
C ARG A 212 29.14 -9.42 6.43
N SER A 213 28.45 -10.50 6.79
CA SER A 213 27.11 -10.81 6.29
C SER A 213 25.94 -10.08 6.99
N LEU A 214 26.18 -9.30 8.05
CA LEU A 214 25.07 -8.73 8.85
C LEU A 214 24.25 -7.65 8.14
N ALA A 215 24.82 -7.02 7.10
CA ALA A 215 24.12 -6.00 6.31
C ALA A 215 22.89 -6.56 5.54
N ASP A 216 22.86 -7.88 5.33
CA ASP A 216 21.86 -8.59 4.53
C ASP A 216 21.00 -9.57 5.34
N ILE A 217 21.22 -9.65 6.65
CA ILE A 217 20.41 -10.47 7.57
C ILE A 217 19.34 -9.56 8.17
N GLY A 218 18.08 -9.93 7.96
CA GLY A 218 16.94 -9.21 8.54
C GLY A 218 15.80 -10.15 8.89
N ALA A 219 14.58 -9.70 8.67
CA ALA A 219 13.35 -10.25 9.29
C ALA A 219 12.90 -11.61 8.73
N GLU A 220 11.83 -12.16 9.31
CA GLU A 220 11.24 -13.47 9.00
C GLU A 220 10.92 -13.67 7.50
N ASP A 221 10.46 -12.62 6.82
CA ASP A 221 10.13 -12.59 5.39
C ASP A 221 11.36 -12.36 4.49
N CYS A 222 12.57 -12.45 5.04
CA CYS A 222 13.83 -12.13 4.38
C CYS A 222 13.98 -10.65 3.99
N ALA A 223 13.18 -9.73 4.57
CA ALA A 223 13.43 -8.30 4.42
C ALA A 223 14.80 -7.93 4.99
N THR A 224 15.56 -7.11 4.26
CA THR A 224 16.91 -6.70 4.65
C THR A 224 16.90 -5.35 5.38
N PRO A 225 17.96 -5.03 6.16
CA PRO A 225 18.16 -3.69 6.70
C PRO A 225 18.09 -2.58 5.64
N LEU A 226 18.58 -2.85 4.41
CA LEU A 226 18.48 -1.91 3.28
C LEU A 226 17.03 -1.64 2.89
N MET A 227 16.20 -2.67 2.82
CA MET A 227 14.79 -2.55 2.47
C MET A 227 14.03 -1.67 3.46
N ILE A 228 14.20 -1.89 4.76
CA ILE A 228 13.48 -1.12 5.77
C ILE A 228 13.98 0.33 5.87
N ALA A 229 15.28 0.57 5.68
CA ALA A 229 15.83 1.93 5.58
C ALA A 229 15.22 2.68 4.38
N VAL A 230 15.10 2.01 3.23
CA VAL A 230 14.49 2.59 2.02
C VAL A 230 13.01 2.86 2.22
N GLN A 231 12.27 1.91 2.80
CA GLN A 231 10.84 2.06 3.07
C GLN A 231 10.53 3.25 3.97
N ASN A 232 11.39 3.53 4.95
CA ASN A 232 11.25 4.65 5.88
C ASN A 232 11.98 5.94 5.42
N GLY A 233 12.60 5.94 4.24
CA GLY A 233 13.24 7.12 3.64
C GLY A 233 14.58 7.51 4.27
N HIS A 234 15.27 6.60 4.96
CA HIS A 234 16.56 6.86 5.62
C HIS A 234 17.74 6.72 4.65
N VAL A 235 17.92 7.74 3.78
CA VAL A 235 18.93 7.77 2.71
C VAL A 235 20.37 7.58 3.24
N ASP A 236 20.71 8.15 4.38
CA ASP A 236 22.07 8.02 4.94
C ASP A 236 22.37 6.58 5.39
N CYS A 237 21.41 5.93 6.06
CA CYS A 237 21.52 4.53 6.45
C CYS A 237 21.61 3.63 5.21
N MET A 238 20.80 3.91 4.20
CA MET A 238 20.83 3.21 2.91
C MET A 238 22.22 3.31 2.24
N ASN A 239 22.76 4.52 2.13
CA ASN A 239 24.10 4.75 1.56
C ASN A 239 25.18 4.00 2.32
N LEU A 240 25.11 3.97 3.65
CA LEU A 240 26.04 3.21 4.48
C LEU A 240 25.92 1.71 4.22
N LEU A 241 24.71 1.16 4.20
CA LEU A 241 24.48 -0.27 3.96
C LEU A 241 25.01 -0.71 2.59
N LEU A 242 24.74 0.07 1.54
CA LEU A 242 25.29 -0.18 0.21
C LEU A 242 26.82 -0.10 0.19
N ALA A 243 27.41 0.88 0.89
CA ALA A 243 28.86 0.99 1.01
C ALA A 243 29.50 -0.19 1.75
N ARG A 244 28.73 -0.88 2.60
CA ARG A 244 29.14 -2.09 3.33
C ARG A 244 28.73 -3.40 2.63
N GLY A 245 28.32 -3.31 1.36
CA GLY A 245 28.08 -4.46 0.50
C GLY A 245 26.69 -5.10 0.61
N ALA A 246 25.69 -4.40 1.16
CA ALA A 246 24.30 -4.86 1.10
C ALA A 246 23.84 -5.03 -0.35
N ASP A 247 23.16 -6.13 -0.66
CA ASP A 247 22.68 -6.43 -2.01
C ASP A 247 21.33 -5.73 -2.30
N PRO A 248 21.29 -4.72 -3.21
CA PRO A 248 20.04 -4.03 -3.56
C PRO A 248 19.04 -4.91 -4.34
N ASP A 249 19.50 -6.02 -4.94
CA ASP A 249 18.67 -6.96 -5.71
C ASP A 249 18.06 -8.07 -4.84
N LYS A 250 18.39 -8.11 -3.54
CA LYS A 250 17.88 -9.12 -2.62
C LYS A 250 16.35 -9.04 -2.55
N ARG A 251 15.71 -10.20 -2.39
CA ARG A 251 14.26 -10.37 -2.44
C ARG A 251 13.72 -10.92 -1.13
N THR A 252 12.56 -10.41 -0.71
CA THR A 252 11.74 -11.05 0.34
C THR A 252 11.11 -12.35 -0.17
N THR A 253 10.45 -13.09 0.70
CA THR A 253 9.63 -14.26 0.33
C THR A 253 8.53 -13.94 -0.68
N ASP A 254 8.08 -12.68 -0.71
CA ASP A 254 7.05 -12.17 -1.62
C ASP A 254 7.64 -11.52 -2.90
N ASN A 255 8.94 -11.74 -3.16
CA ASN A 255 9.73 -11.14 -4.24
C ASN A 255 9.82 -9.60 -4.22
N VAL A 256 9.65 -8.98 -3.05
CA VAL A 256 9.80 -7.53 -2.89
C VAL A 256 11.29 -7.17 -2.80
N THR A 257 11.69 -6.08 -3.44
CA THR A 257 13.07 -5.55 -3.40
C THR A 257 13.08 -4.13 -2.82
N ALA A 258 14.26 -3.60 -2.49
CA ALA A 258 14.39 -2.23 -2.02
C ALA A 258 13.80 -1.21 -3.03
N LEU A 259 13.97 -1.45 -4.34
CA LEU A 259 13.40 -0.58 -5.38
C LEU A 259 11.86 -0.55 -5.33
N HIS A 260 11.22 -1.69 -5.13
CA HIS A 260 9.76 -1.75 -4.97
C HIS A 260 9.28 -0.92 -3.78
N LEU A 261 9.97 -1.03 -2.64
CA LEU A 261 9.64 -0.27 -1.43
C LEU A 261 9.91 1.23 -1.61
N ALA A 262 10.96 1.63 -2.34
CA ALA A 262 11.22 3.03 -2.65
C ALA A 262 10.05 3.66 -3.42
N VAL A 263 9.51 2.93 -4.40
CA VAL A 263 8.35 3.37 -5.19
C VAL A 263 7.10 3.43 -4.33
N GLN A 264 6.81 2.38 -3.56
CA GLN A 264 5.63 2.29 -2.69
C GLN A 264 5.61 3.40 -1.61
N SER A 265 6.75 3.69 -0.99
CA SER A 265 6.87 4.74 0.02
C SER A 265 7.09 6.14 -0.56
N ASN A 266 7.09 6.28 -1.90
CA ASN A 266 7.41 7.53 -2.60
C ASN A 266 8.75 8.16 -2.16
N ALA A 267 9.75 7.31 -1.85
CA ALA A 267 11.09 7.71 -1.42
C ALA A 267 11.99 7.95 -2.63
N LEU A 268 11.77 9.08 -3.32
CA LEU A 268 12.48 9.44 -4.57
C LEU A 268 14.00 9.48 -4.41
N ASP A 269 14.51 10.03 -3.31
CA ASP A 269 15.95 10.12 -3.08
C ASP A 269 16.59 8.73 -2.94
N CYS A 270 15.94 7.83 -2.19
CA CYS A 270 16.35 6.43 -2.10
C CYS A 270 16.33 5.75 -3.47
N LEU A 271 15.26 5.96 -4.25
CA LEU A 271 15.14 5.39 -5.59
C LEU A 271 16.28 5.85 -6.50
N ASN A 272 16.60 7.14 -6.52
CA ASN A 272 17.68 7.68 -7.35
C ASN A 272 19.04 7.06 -6.99
N VAL A 273 19.32 6.90 -5.69
CA VAL A 273 20.54 6.22 -5.26
C VAL A 273 20.54 4.75 -5.69
N LEU A 274 19.42 4.02 -5.53
CA LEU A 274 19.30 2.62 -5.97
C LEU A 274 19.56 2.50 -7.47
N LEU A 275 18.90 3.31 -8.29
CA LEU A 275 19.06 3.31 -9.75
C LEU A 275 20.50 3.61 -10.19
N SER A 276 21.25 4.41 -9.42
CA SER A 276 22.67 4.69 -9.69
C SER A 276 23.62 3.54 -9.35
N ARG A 277 23.18 2.58 -8.52
CA ARG A 277 24.00 1.49 -7.97
C ARG A 277 23.62 0.11 -8.51
N MET A 278 22.40 -0.04 -9.01
CA MET A 278 21.87 -1.30 -9.54
C MET A 278 22.21 -1.46 -11.04
N ASP A 279 22.39 -2.69 -11.49
CA ASP A 279 22.36 -3.00 -12.92
C ASP A 279 20.90 -3.04 -13.38
N VAL A 280 20.41 -1.91 -13.85
CA VAL A 280 19.02 -1.73 -14.29
C VAL A 280 18.66 -2.73 -15.40
N SER A 281 19.61 -3.12 -16.27
CA SER A 281 19.34 -4.08 -17.35
C SER A 281 19.08 -5.50 -16.81
N LYS A 282 19.92 -5.94 -15.85
CA LYS A 282 19.74 -7.20 -15.14
C LYS A 282 18.47 -7.17 -14.31
N PHE A 283 18.18 -6.06 -13.62
CA PHE A 283 16.96 -5.90 -12.85
C PHE A 283 15.73 -5.99 -13.76
N ILE A 284 15.66 -5.24 -14.86
CA ILE A 284 14.56 -5.31 -15.85
C ILE A 284 14.37 -6.75 -16.37
N SER A 285 15.46 -7.48 -16.65
CA SER A 285 15.37 -8.87 -17.10
C SER A 285 14.86 -9.83 -16.01
N GLY A 286 15.13 -9.54 -14.74
CA GLY A 286 14.72 -10.32 -13.56
C GLY A 286 13.47 -9.82 -12.83
N CYS A 287 12.91 -8.68 -13.23
CA CYS A 287 11.69 -8.05 -12.69
C CYS A 287 10.42 -8.83 -13.02
N LEU A 288 10.53 -9.87 -13.84
CA LEU A 288 9.43 -10.72 -14.29
C LEU A 288 8.98 -11.74 -13.22
N LEU A 289 9.54 -11.72 -12.01
CA LEU A 289 9.08 -12.56 -10.91
C LEU A 289 7.99 -11.82 -10.10
N PRO A 290 6.85 -12.46 -9.82
CA PRO A 290 5.64 -11.79 -9.36
C PRO A 290 5.84 -11.09 -8.01
N PHE A 291 5.47 -9.80 -7.94
CA PHE A 291 5.16 -9.09 -6.70
C PHE A 291 3.95 -9.79 -6.04
N GLN A 292 4.18 -10.53 -4.95
CA GLN A 292 3.12 -11.30 -4.29
C GLN A 292 2.52 -10.50 -3.14
N LYS A 293 1.36 -9.86 -3.38
CA LYS A 293 0.71 -9.06 -2.34
C LYS A 293 0.17 -9.88 -1.15
N ARG A 294 0.18 -11.23 -1.16
CA ARG A 294 -0.37 -12.11 -0.08
C ARG A 294 0.15 -13.55 -0.09
N LYS A 295 0.24 -14.16 1.11
CA LYS A 295 0.53 -15.57 1.47
C LYS A 295 -0.30 -16.69 0.78
N ARG A 296 -1.25 -16.40 -0.11
CA ARG A 296 -2.00 -17.43 -0.84
C ARG A 296 -2.05 -17.10 -2.34
N PRO A 297 -1.46 -17.92 -3.21
CA PRO A 297 -1.54 -17.73 -4.64
C PRO A 297 -2.98 -17.99 -5.09
N TYR A 298 -3.69 -16.93 -5.50
CA TYR A 298 -4.78 -17.11 -6.44
C TYR A 298 -4.15 -17.12 -7.84
N PRO A 299 -4.45 -18.13 -8.68
CA PRO A 299 -4.12 -18.07 -10.10
C PRO A 299 -4.69 -16.77 -10.69
N GLY A 300 -3.83 -15.88 -11.16
CA GLY A 300 -4.23 -14.61 -11.80
C GLY A 300 -4.07 -13.32 -10.98
N SER A 301 -3.25 -13.28 -9.92
CA SER A 301 -2.86 -11.98 -9.32
C SER A 301 -2.02 -11.18 -10.32
N PRO A 302 -2.37 -9.90 -10.62
CA PRO A 302 -1.69 -9.12 -11.64
C PRO A 302 -0.26 -8.84 -11.21
N MET A 303 0.72 -9.17 -12.06
CA MET A 303 2.12 -8.82 -11.84
C MET A 303 2.26 -7.33 -12.14
N LEU A 304 2.73 -6.54 -11.17
CA LEU A 304 2.88 -5.09 -11.33
C LEU A 304 4.37 -4.77 -11.46
N SER A 305 4.79 -4.25 -12.62
CA SER A 305 6.13 -3.69 -12.80
C SER A 305 6.35 -2.48 -11.85
N PRO A 306 7.59 -2.02 -11.63
CA PRO A 306 7.84 -0.76 -10.93
C PRO A 306 7.08 0.46 -11.48
N LEU A 307 6.87 0.56 -12.81
CA LEU A 307 6.06 1.63 -13.42
C LEU A 307 4.58 1.52 -12.98
N HIS A 308 3.97 0.34 -13.13
CA HIS A 308 2.62 0.07 -12.62
C HIS A 308 2.47 0.32 -11.12
N LEU A 309 3.47 -0.03 -10.31
CA LEU A 309 3.47 0.29 -8.88
C LEU A 309 3.51 1.80 -8.64
N ALA A 310 4.34 2.53 -9.37
CA ALA A 310 4.39 3.99 -9.25
C ALA A 310 3.04 4.63 -9.59
N VAL A 311 2.31 4.07 -10.56
CA VAL A 311 0.93 4.48 -10.88
C VAL A 311 -0.05 4.10 -9.76
N ASP A 312 0.00 2.87 -9.23
CA ASP A 312 -0.91 2.39 -8.18
C ASP A 312 -0.80 3.23 -6.90
N TRP A 313 0.42 3.65 -6.55
CA TRP A 313 0.71 4.45 -5.36
C TRP A 313 0.72 5.97 -5.62
N GLY A 314 0.61 6.41 -6.87
CA GLY A 314 0.66 7.83 -7.24
C GLY A 314 2.03 8.47 -6.99
N SER A 315 3.11 7.71 -7.11
CA SER A 315 4.48 8.15 -6.86
C SER A 315 5.08 8.79 -8.13
N HIS A 316 4.62 9.99 -8.49
CA HIS A 316 4.94 10.64 -9.77
C HIS A 316 6.44 10.90 -9.97
N GLY A 317 7.15 11.35 -8.93
CA GLY A 317 8.60 11.56 -9.00
C GLY A 317 9.34 10.24 -9.23
N CYS A 318 8.92 9.18 -8.55
CA CYS A 318 9.47 7.84 -8.77
C CYS A 318 9.18 7.32 -10.19
N LEU A 319 7.98 7.58 -10.71
CA LEU A 319 7.62 7.23 -12.08
C LEU A 319 8.55 7.89 -13.10
N GLN A 320 8.81 9.20 -12.96
CA GLN A 320 9.74 9.94 -13.82
C GLN A 320 11.18 9.42 -13.70
N ALA A 321 11.64 9.10 -12.49
CA ALA A 321 12.98 8.56 -12.26
C ALA A 321 13.15 7.17 -12.91
N LEU A 322 12.17 6.29 -12.78
CA LEU A 322 12.17 4.98 -13.44
C LEU A 322 12.24 5.12 -14.97
N LEU A 323 11.43 5.99 -15.56
CA LEU A 323 11.44 6.24 -17.01
C LEU A 323 12.81 6.79 -17.46
N SER A 324 13.38 7.73 -16.70
CA SER A 324 14.70 8.30 -16.97
C SER A 324 15.83 7.27 -16.86
N ALA A 325 15.67 6.24 -16.02
CA ALA A 325 16.61 5.13 -15.88
C ALA A 325 16.50 4.09 -17.00
N GLY A 326 15.59 4.27 -17.97
CA GLY A 326 15.45 3.39 -19.12
C GLY A 326 14.51 2.21 -18.91
N PHE A 327 13.62 2.26 -17.91
CA PHE A 327 12.55 1.28 -17.81
C PHE A 327 11.66 1.36 -19.05
N PRO A 328 11.33 0.23 -19.69
CA PRO A 328 10.62 0.27 -20.95
C PRO A 328 9.16 0.68 -20.72
N VAL A 329 8.75 1.76 -21.39
CA VAL A 329 7.43 2.37 -21.21
C VAL A 329 6.29 1.50 -21.75
N ASP A 330 6.51 0.85 -22.89
CA ASP A 330 5.53 0.02 -23.60
C ASP A 330 5.87 -1.48 -23.57
N SER A 331 7.04 -1.87 -23.03
CA SER A 331 7.40 -3.29 -22.99
C SER A 331 6.53 -4.04 -21.98
N LEU A 332 5.86 -5.04 -22.51
CA LEU A 332 5.01 -5.99 -21.82
C LEU A 332 5.88 -6.80 -20.84
N LEU A 333 5.98 -6.39 -19.58
CA LEU A 333 6.72 -7.14 -18.56
C LEU A 333 5.96 -8.38 -18.04
N LEU A 334 5.14 -9.00 -18.91
CA LEU A 334 4.45 -10.26 -18.64
C LEU A 334 4.86 -11.28 -19.69
N PRO A 335 5.54 -12.38 -19.33
CA PRO A 335 5.70 -13.51 -20.24
C PRO A 335 4.32 -14.04 -20.63
N ALA A 336 4.09 -14.19 -21.93
CA ALA A 336 2.90 -14.84 -22.50
C ALA A 336 2.82 -16.35 -22.15
N ASP A 337 3.87 -16.92 -21.55
CA ASP A 337 4.01 -18.36 -21.30
C ASP A 337 3.42 -18.80 -19.95
N MET A 338 2.17 -18.40 -19.67
CA MET A 338 1.32 -19.16 -18.75
C MET A 338 0.38 -20.01 -19.60
N PRO A 339 0.22 -21.31 -19.29
CA PRO A 339 -0.55 -22.21 -20.15
C PRO A 339 -1.94 -21.63 -20.40
N ALA A 340 -2.28 -21.53 -21.69
CA ALA A 340 -3.56 -21.06 -22.21
C ALA A 340 -4.72 -21.97 -21.74
N GLN A 341 -5.04 -21.94 -20.44
CA GLN A 341 -6.28 -22.46 -19.93
C GLN A 341 -7.30 -21.33 -19.99
N ARG A 342 -8.09 -21.37 -21.08
CA ARG A 342 -9.37 -20.70 -21.29
C ARG A 342 -9.72 -19.69 -20.20
N LEU A 343 -9.50 -18.40 -20.48
CA LEU A 343 -9.95 -17.33 -19.61
C LEU A 343 -11.50 -17.32 -19.55
N PRO A 344 -12.10 -17.26 -18.35
CA PRO A 344 -13.52 -16.98 -18.22
C PRO A 344 -13.77 -15.51 -18.57
N LEU A 345 -14.89 -15.23 -19.26
CA LEU A 345 -15.46 -13.90 -19.57
C LEU A 345 -15.73 -12.99 -18.32
N ARG A 346 -15.18 -13.34 -17.15
CA ARG A 346 -15.36 -12.69 -15.84
C ARG A 346 -14.06 -12.63 -15.01
N GLY A 347 -12.87 -12.69 -15.63
CA GLY A 347 -11.60 -12.41 -14.95
C GLY A 347 -11.24 -10.92 -14.99
N PRO A 348 -10.49 -10.38 -14.01
CA PRO A 348 -9.98 -9.01 -14.09
C PRO A 348 -9.07 -8.85 -15.32
N PRO A 349 -9.14 -7.72 -16.04
CA PRO A 349 -8.32 -7.51 -17.23
C PRO A 349 -6.84 -7.62 -16.88
N ARG A 350 -6.07 -8.31 -17.74
CA ARG A 350 -4.61 -8.30 -17.66
C ARG A 350 -4.14 -6.95 -18.19
N TYR A 351 -3.54 -6.14 -17.32
CA TYR A 351 -3.08 -4.79 -17.65
C TYR A 351 -1.61 -4.86 -17.99
N GLU A 352 -1.30 -4.53 -19.24
CA GLU A 352 0.01 -4.84 -19.82
C GLU A 352 0.93 -3.64 -19.90
N THR A 353 0.40 -2.44 -20.13
CA THR A 353 1.16 -1.19 -20.09
C THR A 353 0.76 -0.35 -18.89
N ALA A 354 1.74 0.36 -18.32
CA ALA A 354 1.49 1.30 -17.23
C ALA A 354 0.49 2.39 -17.64
N LEU A 355 0.44 2.77 -18.93
CA LEU A 355 -0.50 3.75 -19.46
C LEU A 355 -1.94 3.24 -19.45
N CYS A 356 -2.16 1.98 -19.86
CA CYS A 356 -3.48 1.35 -19.78
C CYS A 356 -3.96 1.28 -18.32
N TYR A 357 -3.07 0.89 -17.41
CA TYR A 357 -3.37 0.85 -15.98
C TYR A 357 -3.70 2.23 -15.40
N ALA A 358 -2.94 3.26 -15.77
CA ALA A 358 -3.20 4.64 -15.35
C ALA A 358 -4.56 5.18 -15.86
N ALA A 359 -4.92 4.86 -17.10
CA ALA A 359 -6.21 5.25 -17.69
C ALA A 359 -7.40 4.63 -16.93
N LEU A 360 -7.30 3.36 -16.53
CA LEU A 360 -8.35 2.68 -15.75
C LEU A 360 -8.51 3.24 -14.34
N LYS A 361 -7.38 3.58 -13.71
CA LYS A 361 -7.34 4.22 -12.40
C LYS A 361 -7.76 5.69 -12.45
N GLN A 362 -7.95 6.26 -13.64
CA GLN A 362 -8.27 7.67 -13.87
C GLN A 362 -7.18 8.61 -13.30
N GLU A 363 -5.91 8.16 -13.36
CA GLU A 363 -4.76 8.91 -12.84
C GLU A 363 -4.11 9.74 -13.96
N ILE A 364 -4.68 10.91 -14.21
CA ILE A 364 -4.29 11.81 -15.30
C ILE A 364 -2.82 12.25 -15.23
N THR A 365 -2.25 12.38 -14.03
CA THR A 365 -0.87 12.88 -13.86
C THR A 365 0.13 11.85 -14.35
N SER A 366 -0.01 10.58 -13.94
CA SER A 366 0.78 9.47 -14.46
C SER A 366 0.58 9.27 -15.95
N MET A 367 -0.64 9.41 -16.46
CA MET A 367 -0.88 9.34 -17.91
C MET A 367 -0.05 10.38 -18.66
N LYS A 368 -0.04 11.64 -18.20
CA LYS A 368 0.79 12.69 -18.81
C LYS A 368 2.27 12.36 -18.78
N ILE A 369 2.78 11.92 -17.63
CA ILE A 369 4.19 11.54 -17.47
C ILE A 369 4.57 10.41 -18.43
N LEU A 370 3.73 9.38 -18.54
CA LEU A 370 3.95 8.24 -19.43
C LEU A 370 3.92 8.67 -20.91
N LEU A 371 2.95 9.50 -21.29
CA LEU A 371 2.83 10.03 -22.66
C LEU A 371 4.02 10.93 -23.04
N GLU A 372 4.46 11.80 -22.12
CA GLU A 372 5.67 12.62 -22.29
C GLU A 372 6.93 11.78 -22.45
N ALA A 373 6.99 10.60 -21.81
CA ALA A 373 8.06 9.62 -21.97
C ALA A 373 7.93 8.75 -23.24
N GLY A 374 6.92 9.00 -24.08
CA GLY A 374 6.73 8.31 -25.37
C GLY A 374 5.88 7.04 -25.30
N ALA A 375 5.09 6.84 -24.23
CA ALA A 375 4.13 5.73 -24.17
C ALA A 375 3.15 5.78 -25.34
N CYS A 376 2.96 4.67 -26.04
CA CYS A 376 2.04 4.61 -27.16
C CYS A 376 0.58 4.52 -26.67
N PRO A 377 -0.30 5.50 -26.99
CA PRO A 377 -1.73 5.42 -26.68
C PRO A 377 -2.41 4.20 -27.31
N ASN A 378 -1.83 3.68 -28.39
CA ASN A 378 -2.32 2.57 -29.20
C ASN A 378 -1.50 1.28 -28.96
N ALA A 379 -0.79 1.16 -27.84
CA ALA A 379 -0.12 -0.09 -27.50
C ALA A 379 -1.15 -1.23 -27.37
N VAL A 380 -1.02 -2.28 -28.18
CA VAL A 380 -1.93 -3.43 -28.22
C VAL A 380 -1.15 -4.74 -28.16
N SER A 381 -1.64 -5.71 -27.39
CA SER A 381 -1.28 -7.13 -27.54
C SER A 381 -2.46 -7.98 -28.02
N SER A 382 -2.19 -9.22 -28.39
CA SER A 382 -3.20 -10.17 -28.88
C SER A 382 -4.32 -10.46 -27.87
N GLU A 383 -4.10 -10.25 -26.56
CA GLU A 383 -5.01 -10.69 -25.50
C GLU A 383 -5.58 -9.57 -24.60
N THR A 384 -5.19 -8.30 -24.78
CA THR A 384 -5.51 -7.23 -23.81
C THR A 384 -6.22 -6.02 -24.41
N ILE A 385 -6.60 -5.08 -23.53
CA ILE A 385 -7.30 -3.84 -23.86
C ILE A 385 -6.30 -2.70 -24.04
N SER A 386 -6.40 -1.95 -25.14
CA SER A 386 -5.58 -0.76 -25.42
C SER A 386 -5.84 0.39 -24.41
N PRO A 387 -4.88 1.30 -24.17
CA PRO A 387 -5.11 2.46 -23.31
C PRO A 387 -6.31 3.32 -23.71
N VAL A 388 -6.53 3.54 -25.02
CA VAL A 388 -7.69 4.29 -25.55
C VAL A 388 -9.01 3.60 -25.20
N SER A 389 -9.07 2.29 -25.39
CA SER A 389 -10.24 1.48 -25.06
C SER A 389 -10.49 1.42 -23.54
N ALA A 390 -9.43 1.35 -22.75
CA ALA A 390 -9.51 1.44 -21.30
C ALA A 390 -10.08 2.80 -20.86
N ALA A 391 -9.64 3.90 -21.47
CA ALA A 391 -10.18 5.24 -21.22
C ALA A 391 -11.65 5.41 -21.65
N LEU A 392 -12.16 4.61 -22.59
CA LEU A 392 -13.58 4.63 -22.95
C LEU A 392 -14.47 4.17 -21.80
N THR A 393 -13.99 3.24 -20.96
CA THR A 393 -14.72 2.80 -19.75
C THR A 393 -14.77 3.86 -18.65
N SER A 394 -13.92 4.89 -18.72
CA SER A 394 -13.89 5.95 -17.71
C SER A 394 -15.15 6.83 -17.83
N PRO A 395 -15.84 7.15 -16.73
CA PRO A 395 -17.03 8.00 -16.78
C PRO A 395 -16.72 9.46 -17.14
N THR A 396 -15.49 9.94 -16.90
CA THR A 396 -15.18 11.39 -16.98
C THR A 396 -14.84 11.87 -18.40
N GLY A 397 -14.35 10.98 -19.26
CA GLY A 397 -13.91 11.28 -20.62
C GLY A 397 -12.63 12.14 -20.72
N ARG A 398 -12.01 12.50 -19.59
CA ARG A 398 -10.79 13.33 -19.55
C ARG A 398 -9.56 12.55 -20.00
N GLU A 399 -9.47 11.29 -19.57
CA GLU A 399 -8.41 10.34 -19.94
C GLU A 399 -8.42 10.13 -21.46
N LEU A 400 -9.61 9.91 -22.01
CA LEU A 400 -9.80 9.68 -23.44
C LEU A 400 -9.40 10.91 -24.25
N LYS A 401 -9.82 12.11 -23.82
CA LYS A 401 -9.41 13.36 -24.47
C LYS A 401 -7.88 13.50 -24.52
N LEU A 402 -7.21 13.22 -23.40
CA LEU A 402 -5.74 13.29 -23.32
C LEU A 402 -5.08 12.31 -24.29
N LEU A 403 -5.56 11.06 -24.37
CA LEU A 403 -5.01 10.07 -25.28
C LEU A 403 -5.22 10.44 -26.75
N LEU A 404 -6.39 10.97 -27.11
CA LEU A 404 -6.68 11.42 -28.48
C LEU A 404 -5.80 12.61 -28.89
N GLU A 405 -5.57 13.56 -27.99
CA GLU A 405 -4.66 14.70 -28.24
C GLU A 405 -3.22 14.24 -28.52
N GLN A 406 -2.82 13.08 -27.98
CA GLN A 406 -1.50 12.47 -28.18
C GLN A 406 -1.48 11.40 -29.29
N GLY A 407 -2.46 11.40 -30.20
CA GLY A 407 -2.48 10.51 -31.36
C GLY A 407 -3.12 9.13 -31.11
N GLY A 408 -3.88 9.00 -30.03
CA GLY A 408 -4.74 7.83 -29.79
C GLY A 408 -5.76 7.66 -30.91
N ASP A 409 -5.90 6.42 -31.38
CA ASP A 409 -6.78 6.05 -32.48
C ASP A 409 -7.92 5.16 -31.99
N LEU A 410 -9.14 5.69 -32.08
CA LEU A 410 -10.37 4.92 -31.82
C LEU A 410 -10.59 3.82 -32.85
N ASN A 411 -9.95 3.94 -34.01
CA ASN A 411 -10.19 3.17 -35.22
C ASN A 411 -9.06 2.18 -35.52
N TYR A 412 -8.25 1.87 -34.51
CA TYR A 412 -7.16 0.92 -34.66
C TYR A 412 -7.66 -0.49 -35.03
N ARG A 413 -7.00 -1.11 -36.01
CA ARG A 413 -7.27 -2.49 -36.45
C ARG A 413 -6.17 -3.42 -35.92
N ARG A 414 -6.57 -4.53 -35.28
CA ARG A 414 -5.62 -5.60 -34.93
C ARG A 414 -5.16 -6.32 -36.20
N GLU A 415 -3.86 -6.54 -36.33
CA GLU A 415 -3.31 -7.46 -37.32
C GLU A 415 -3.63 -8.90 -36.88
N GLY A 416 -4.59 -9.54 -37.55
CA GLY A 416 -5.06 -10.88 -37.24
C GLY A 416 -6.39 -11.19 -37.93
N SER A 417 -6.71 -12.47 -38.13
CA SER A 417 -7.82 -12.97 -38.97
C SER A 417 -9.23 -12.70 -38.45
N ILE A 418 -9.43 -11.75 -37.52
CA ILE A 418 -10.75 -11.33 -37.03
C ILE A 418 -10.75 -9.81 -36.85
N PRO A 419 -11.39 -9.03 -37.75
CA PRO A 419 -11.52 -7.61 -37.56
C PRO A 419 -12.63 -7.37 -36.52
N MET A 420 -12.26 -7.10 -35.27
CA MET A 420 -13.16 -6.45 -34.33
C MET A 420 -12.42 -5.31 -33.66
N ASN A 421 -12.86 -4.08 -33.90
CA ASN A 421 -12.36 -2.90 -33.21
C ASN A 421 -12.65 -3.06 -31.70
N GLU A 422 -11.61 -3.04 -30.88
CA GLU A 422 -11.68 -3.27 -29.45
C GLU A 422 -12.45 -2.17 -28.70
N CYS A 423 -12.32 -0.91 -29.15
CA CYS A 423 -13.05 0.22 -28.59
C CYS A 423 -14.56 -0.02 -28.69
N LEU A 424 -15.02 -0.65 -29.78
CA LEU A 424 -16.41 -1.02 -29.94
C LEU A 424 -16.82 -2.10 -28.92
N LEU A 425 -16.04 -3.18 -28.78
CA LEU A 425 -16.32 -4.27 -27.84
C LEU A 425 -16.52 -3.78 -26.40
N VAL A 426 -15.70 -2.83 -25.98
CA VAL A 426 -15.78 -2.23 -24.65
C VAL A 426 -17.02 -1.34 -24.50
N THR A 427 -17.42 -0.64 -25.56
CA THR A 427 -18.60 0.24 -25.53
C THR A 427 -19.95 -0.47 -25.64
N ILE A 428 -19.99 -1.70 -26.15
CA ILE A 428 -21.26 -2.45 -26.37
C ILE A 428 -22.02 -2.69 -25.05
N GLY A 429 -21.32 -2.83 -23.93
CA GLY A 429 -21.93 -3.02 -22.61
C GLY A 429 -22.45 -1.74 -21.94
N ASP A 430 -22.04 -0.56 -22.41
CA ASP A 430 -22.40 0.74 -21.81
C ASP A 430 -22.78 1.75 -22.90
N TYR A 431 -24.09 2.03 -22.94
CA TYR A 431 -24.69 2.99 -23.86
C TYR A 431 -24.01 4.37 -23.83
N ASN A 432 -23.61 4.86 -22.66
CA ASN A 432 -22.97 6.18 -22.54
C ASN A 432 -21.58 6.17 -23.17
N CYS A 433 -20.84 5.07 -22.99
CA CYS A 433 -19.54 4.88 -23.62
C CYS A 433 -19.66 4.77 -25.14
N LEU A 434 -20.66 4.05 -25.66
CA LEU A 434 -20.92 3.93 -27.10
C LEU A 434 -21.27 5.26 -27.74
N VAL A 435 -22.17 6.04 -27.14
CA VAL A 435 -22.52 7.39 -27.60
C VAL A 435 -21.29 8.28 -27.65
N ARG A 436 -20.45 8.22 -26.60
CA ARG A 436 -19.23 9.02 -26.52
C ARG A 436 -18.22 8.64 -27.60
N ALA A 437 -17.98 7.34 -27.82
CA ALA A 437 -17.06 6.85 -28.85
C ALA A 437 -17.51 7.28 -30.26
N LEU A 438 -18.80 7.12 -30.57
CA LEU A 438 -19.36 7.54 -31.86
C LEU A 438 -19.29 9.05 -32.07
N ARG A 439 -19.55 9.86 -31.02
CA ARG A 439 -19.38 11.32 -31.07
C ARG A 439 -17.94 11.75 -31.35
N LEU A 440 -16.95 10.95 -30.95
CA LEU A 440 -15.53 11.20 -31.13
C LEU A 440 -14.97 10.62 -32.44
N GLY A 441 -15.81 10.03 -33.30
CA GLY A 441 -15.42 9.57 -34.64
C GLY A 441 -15.03 8.09 -34.72
N LEU A 442 -15.48 7.25 -33.78
CA LEU A 442 -15.40 5.80 -33.91
C LEU A 442 -16.15 5.36 -35.19
N ASP A 443 -15.44 4.73 -36.12
CA ASP A 443 -15.96 4.25 -37.38
C ASP A 443 -16.46 2.82 -37.23
N LEU A 444 -17.80 2.69 -37.23
CA LEU A 444 -18.48 1.41 -37.19
C LEU A 444 -18.07 0.49 -38.34
N ARG A 445 -17.60 1.00 -39.47
CA ARG A 445 -17.19 0.19 -40.65
C ARG A 445 -16.01 -0.73 -40.36
N LEU A 446 -15.14 -0.35 -39.41
CA LEU A 446 -13.95 -1.12 -39.06
C LEU A 446 -14.28 -2.44 -38.35
N CYS A 447 -15.53 -2.60 -37.93
CA CYS A 447 -16.06 -3.81 -37.32
C CYS A 447 -16.43 -4.87 -38.37
N PHE A 448 -16.49 -4.50 -39.65
CA PHE A 448 -17.00 -5.35 -40.72
C PHE A 448 -15.89 -5.84 -41.67
N GLY A 449 -14.64 -5.43 -41.43
CA GLY A 449 -13.52 -5.63 -42.36
C GLY A 449 -13.58 -4.66 -43.55
N SER A 450 -12.45 -4.35 -44.17
CA SER A 450 -12.46 -3.74 -45.50
C SER A 450 -12.51 -4.87 -46.52
N ASP A 451 -13.51 -4.81 -47.40
CA ASP A 451 -13.72 -5.68 -48.57
C ASP A 451 -14.36 -7.02 -48.23
N VAL A 452 -15.69 -7.00 -48.13
CA VAL A 452 -16.49 -8.21 -48.01
C VAL A 452 -17.75 -8.04 -48.87
N ASP A 453 -17.91 -8.88 -49.90
CA ASP A 453 -19.08 -8.91 -50.78
C ASP A 453 -20.40 -9.06 -49.99
N ASP A 454 -21.50 -8.51 -50.53
CA ASP A 454 -22.83 -8.36 -49.91
C ASP A 454 -23.35 -9.60 -49.14
N ASP A 455 -23.04 -10.82 -49.59
CA ASP A 455 -23.50 -12.07 -48.96
C ASP A 455 -22.69 -12.45 -47.70
N THR A 456 -21.44 -11.99 -47.59
CA THR A 456 -20.55 -12.22 -46.45
C THR A 456 -20.60 -11.10 -45.40
N GLU A 457 -21.11 -9.91 -45.77
CA GLU A 457 -21.41 -8.81 -44.83
C GLU A 457 -22.37 -9.26 -43.72
N ALA A 458 -23.41 -10.01 -44.06
CA ALA A 458 -24.40 -10.51 -43.09
C ALA A 458 -23.78 -11.45 -42.04
N ALA A 459 -22.68 -12.14 -42.36
CA ALA A 459 -21.96 -13.02 -41.44
C ALA A 459 -20.97 -12.25 -40.53
N SER A 460 -20.35 -11.15 -41.02
CA SER A 460 -19.45 -10.32 -40.22
C SER A 460 -20.19 -9.34 -39.29
N ILE A 461 -21.37 -8.87 -39.71
CA ILE A 461 -22.24 -7.99 -38.93
C ILE A 461 -22.95 -8.76 -37.79
N ALA A 462 -23.13 -10.07 -37.96
CA ALA A 462 -23.90 -10.90 -37.06
C ALA A 462 -23.40 -10.97 -35.60
N PRO A 463 -22.09 -11.15 -35.31
CA PRO A 463 -21.55 -11.12 -33.95
C PRO A 463 -21.71 -9.75 -33.28
N PHE A 464 -21.48 -8.66 -34.03
CA PHE A 464 -21.66 -7.29 -33.53
C PHE A 464 -23.11 -7.03 -33.12
N LEU A 465 -24.08 -7.36 -33.99
CA LEU A 465 -25.49 -7.22 -33.66
C LEU A 465 -25.93 -8.12 -32.51
N ASN A 466 -25.40 -9.35 -32.41
CA ASN A 466 -25.69 -10.24 -31.29
C ASN A 466 -25.13 -9.72 -29.96
N SER A 467 -24.03 -8.96 -30.00
CA SER A 467 -23.44 -8.33 -28.81
C SER A 467 -24.24 -7.10 -28.35
N LEU A 468 -24.75 -6.28 -29.29
CA LEU A 468 -25.66 -5.16 -29.00
C LEU A 468 -27.05 -5.63 -28.55
N PHE A 469 -27.52 -6.76 -29.08
CA PHE A 469 -28.88 -7.28 -28.89
C PHE A 469 -28.85 -8.70 -28.30
N HIS A 470 -28.28 -8.84 -27.11
CA HIS A 470 -28.28 -10.11 -26.36
C HIS A 470 -29.61 -10.35 -25.64
N HIS A 471 -30.04 -11.60 -25.49
CA HIS A 471 -31.29 -11.99 -24.81
C HIS A 471 -31.41 -11.56 -23.33
N GLY A 472 -30.32 -11.07 -22.73
CA GLY A 472 -30.27 -10.60 -21.35
C GLY A 472 -30.42 -9.07 -21.18
N GLN A 473 -30.49 -8.30 -22.28
CA GLN A 473 -30.61 -6.83 -22.23
C GLN A 473 -32.07 -6.39 -22.27
N SER A 474 -32.40 -5.26 -21.63
CA SER A 474 -33.78 -4.74 -21.57
C SER A 474 -34.24 -4.14 -22.91
N GLN A 475 -35.55 -4.11 -23.15
CA GLN A 475 -36.15 -3.45 -24.33
C GLN A 475 -35.78 -1.97 -24.42
N GLU A 476 -35.65 -1.30 -23.26
CA GLU A 476 -35.23 0.10 -23.15
C GLU A 476 -33.77 0.30 -23.61
N HIS A 477 -32.85 -0.61 -23.25
CA HIS A 477 -31.47 -0.58 -23.74
C HIS A 477 -31.41 -0.70 -25.27
N CYS A 478 -32.19 -1.62 -25.84
CA CYS A 478 -32.26 -1.82 -27.30
C CYS A 478 -32.76 -0.55 -28.01
N LEU A 479 -33.85 0.05 -27.52
CA LEU A 479 -34.40 1.30 -28.08
C LEU A 479 -33.39 2.44 -28.04
N ARG A 480 -32.66 2.60 -26.93
CA ARG A 480 -31.61 3.61 -26.79
C ARG A 480 -30.49 3.41 -27.84
N VAL A 481 -29.97 2.18 -28.00
CA VAL A 481 -28.95 1.86 -29.01
C VAL A 481 -29.40 2.23 -30.43
N PHE A 482 -30.63 1.88 -30.82
CA PHE A 482 -31.16 2.24 -32.15
C PHE A 482 -31.34 3.75 -32.33
N TRP A 483 -31.75 4.46 -31.28
CA TRP A 483 -31.90 5.91 -31.34
C TRP A 483 -30.57 6.63 -31.56
N VAL A 484 -29.46 6.07 -31.06
CA VAL A 484 -28.11 6.59 -31.33
C VAL A 484 -27.68 6.27 -32.73
N LEU A 485 -27.85 5.03 -33.19
CA LEU A 485 -27.54 4.65 -34.58
C LEU A 485 -28.29 5.57 -35.56
N ARG A 486 -29.55 5.94 -35.28
CA ARG A 486 -30.33 6.89 -36.09
C ARG A 486 -29.63 8.23 -36.34
N VAL A 487 -28.94 8.78 -35.33
CA VAL A 487 -28.23 10.06 -35.47
C VAL A 487 -27.08 9.95 -36.48
N PHE A 488 -26.47 8.78 -36.63
CA PHE A 488 -25.34 8.53 -37.52
C PHE A 488 -25.74 7.98 -38.90
N VAL A 489 -26.88 7.28 -38.99
CA VAL A 489 -27.43 6.64 -40.21
C VAL A 489 -27.73 7.62 -41.34
N GLN A 490 -28.02 8.90 -41.06
CA GLN A 490 -28.23 9.91 -42.12
C GLN A 490 -26.93 10.44 -42.76
N SER A 491 -25.76 10.06 -42.23
CA SER A 491 -24.46 10.54 -42.73
C SER A 491 -23.74 9.54 -43.67
N GLN A 492 -24.14 8.26 -43.68
CA GLN A 492 -23.43 7.18 -44.36
C GLN A 492 -24.43 6.10 -44.83
N PRO A 493 -24.54 5.81 -46.15
CA PRO A 493 -25.53 4.85 -46.68
C PRO A 493 -25.32 3.41 -46.17
N VAL A 494 -24.07 2.98 -45.95
CA VAL A 494 -23.71 1.64 -45.46
C VAL A 494 -24.29 1.34 -44.05
N LEU A 495 -24.56 2.36 -43.22
CA LEU A 495 -25.17 2.17 -41.90
C LEU A 495 -26.68 1.89 -41.94
N GLN A 496 -27.35 2.18 -43.06
CA GLN A 496 -28.79 1.91 -43.23
C GLN A 496 -29.07 0.41 -43.31
N ASP A 497 -28.22 -0.33 -44.00
CA ASP A 497 -28.35 -1.78 -44.17
C ASP A 497 -28.11 -2.50 -42.83
N ILE A 498 -27.12 -2.05 -42.06
CA ILE A 498 -26.85 -2.55 -40.70
C ILE A 498 -28.04 -2.31 -39.76
N ALA A 499 -28.62 -1.11 -39.76
CA ALA A 499 -29.80 -0.81 -38.95
C ALA A 499 -31.01 -1.69 -39.33
N SER A 500 -31.17 -1.98 -40.62
CA SER A 500 -32.24 -2.84 -41.15
C SER A 500 -32.04 -4.33 -40.77
N VAL A 501 -30.80 -4.81 -40.77
CA VAL A 501 -30.45 -6.18 -40.32
C VAL A 501 -30.57 -6.30 -38.80
N ALA A 502 -30.10 -5.30 -38.04
CA ALA A 502 -30.25 -5.20 -36.59
C ALA A 502 -31.71 -5.29 -36.16
N PHE A 503 -32.57 -4.55 -36.85
CA PHE A 503 -33.99 -4.50 -36.55
C PHE A 503 -34.66 -5.86 -36.76
N ARG A 504 -34.38 -6.54 -37.89
CA ARG A 504 -34.90 -7.88 -38.16
C ARG A 504 -34.51 -8.87 -37.06
N ARG A 505 -33.27 -8.78 -36.55
CA ARG A 505 -32.78 -9.62 -35.46
C ARG A 505 -33.39 -9.30 -34.10
N ALA A 506 -33.47 -8.03 -33.71
CA ALA A 506 -34.11 -7.61 -32.46
C ALA A 506 -35.58 -8.06 -32.42
N LYS A 507 -36.30 -7.93 -33.54
CA LYS A 507 -37.67 -8.42 -33.71
C LYS A 507 -37.79 -9.93 -33.51
N THR A 508 -36.84 -10.71 -34.03
CA THR A 508 -36.80 -12.18 -33.80
C THR A 508 -36.43 -12.56 -32.36
N ALA A 509 -35.57 -11.78 -31.70
CA ALA A 509 -35.08 -12.05 -30.34
C ALA A 509 -36.11 -11.74 -29.24
N PHE A 510 -36.88 -10.65 -29.37
CA PHE A 510 -37.84 -10.21 -28.36
C PHE A 510 -39.31 -10.59 -28.64
N ARG A 511 -39.59 -11.21 -29.80
CA ARG A 511 -40.94 -11.67 -30.21
C ARG A 511 -42.04 -10.64 -29.89
N SER A 512 -43.14 -11.05 -29.25
CA SER A 512 -44.34 -10.26 -28.97
C SER A 512 -44.29 -9.45 -27.68
N ALA A 513 -43.16 -9.41 -26.96
CA ALA A 513 -43.00 -8.59 -25.76
C ALA A 513 -42.63 -7.13 -26.09
N VAL A 514 -42.43 -6.84 -27.37
CA VAL A 514 -42.03 -5.53 -27.87
C VAL A 514 -43.26 -4.66 -28.06
N ASP A 515 -43.26 -3.46 -27.49
CA ASP A 515 -44.24 -2.42 -27.84
C ASP A 515 -44.06 -2.05 -29.32
N THR A 516 -44.87 -2.68 -30.17
CA THR A 516 -44.85 -2.51 -31.62
C THR A 516 -45.04 -1.06 -32.04
N ALA A 517 -45.74 -0.24 -31.26
CA ALA A 517 -45.98 1.16 -31.58
C ALA A 517 -44.72 2.02 -31.43
N ALA A 518 -43.97 1.85 -30.32
CA ALA A 518 -42.71 2.55 -30.09
C ALA A 518 -41.66 2.23 -31.16
N TRP A 519 -41.61 0.97 -31.62
CA TRP A 519 -40.64 0.51 -32.62
C TRP A 519 -41.01 0.88 -34.06
N LEU A 520 -42.29 0.81 -34.44
CA LEU A 520 -42.75 1.29 -35.75
C LEU A 520 -42.56 2.80 -35.90
N ALA A 521 -42.79 3.56 -34.82
CA ALA A 521 -42.51 5.00 -34.80
C ALA A 521 -41.00 5.28 -34.96
N LEU A 522 -40.13 4.51 -34.30
CA LEU A 522 -38.68 4.60 -34.45
C LEU A 522 -38.22 4.27 -35.88
N LEU A 523 -38.75 3.21 -36.48
CA LEU A 523 -38.47 2.81 -37.87
C LEU A 523 -38.87 3.89 -38.88
N ASN A 524 -40.11 4.36 -38.79
CA ASN A 524 -40.59 5.45 -39.66
C ASN A 524 -39.75 6.72 -39.45
N SER A 525 -39.21 6.91 -38.25
CA SER A 525 -38.35 8.04 -37.94
C SER A 525 -36.93 7.89 -38.51
N LEU A 526 -36.40 6.67 -38.67
CA LEU A 526 -35.10 6.40 -39.31
C LEU A 526 -35.13 6.78 -40.81
N GLU A 527 -36.27 6.57 -41.46
CA GLU A 527 -36.50 6.89 -42.88
C GLU A 527 -36.80 8.38 -43.11
N GLN A 528 -37.21 9.12 -42.08
CA GLN A 528 -37.56 10.54 -42.17
C GLN A 528 -36.38 11.44 -41.79
N PRO A 529 -36.12 12.55 -42.54
CA PRO A 529 -35.12 13.53 -42.14
C PRO A 529 -35.40 14.03 -40.72
N LEU A 530 -34.35 14.23 -39.90
CA LEU A 530 -34.51 14.81 -38.56
C LEU A 530 -35.38 16.07 -38.63
N SER A 531 -36.21 16.35 -37.62
CA SER A 531 -37.03 17.57 -37.67
C SER A 531 -36.15 18.79 -37.90
N LEU A 532 -36.63 19.81 -38.62
CA LEU A 532 -35.85 21.02 -38.91
C LEU A 532 -35.26 21.62 -37.63
N ALA A 533 -35.99 21.54 -36.51
CA ALA A 533 -35.50 21.93 -35.20
C ALA A 533 -34.28 21.12 -34.73
N CYS A 534 -34.28 19.80 -34.96
CA CYS A 534 -33.15 18.92 -34.63
C CYS A 534 -31.96 19.13 -35.59
N GLN A 535 -32.20 19.30 -36.89
CA GLN A 535 -31.16 19.64 -37.87
C GLN A 535 -30.51 21.00 -37.55
N CYS A 536 -31.32 22.01 -37.25
CA CYS A 536 -30.84 23.32 -36.81
C CYS A 536 -30.06 23.22 -35.50
N ARG A 537 -30.47 22.36 -34.54
CA ARG A 537 -29.71 22.15 -33.30
C ARG A 537 -28.36 21.47 -33.53
N ILE A 538 -28.30 20.47 -34.40
CA ILE A 538 -27.05 19.81 -34.78
C ILE A 538 -26.13 20.79 -35.52
N ALA A 539 -26.68 21.59 -36.43
CA ALA A 539 -25.95 22.63 -37.16
C ALA A 539 -25.43 23.74 -36.22
N ILE A 540 -26.26 24.22 -35.29
CA ILE A 540 -25.88 25.22 -34.28
C ILE A 540 -24.80 24.65 -33.35
N ARG A 541 -24.93 23.39 -32.89
CA ARG A 541 -23.91 22.74 -32.05
C ARG A 541 -22.58 22.57 -32.80
N ARG A 542 -22.62 22.08 -34.05
CA ARG A 542 -21.42 21.98 -34.92
C ARG A 542 -20.78 23.34 -35.15
N HIS A 543 -21.59 24.38 -35.37
CA HIS A 543 -21.11 25.74 -35.55
C HIS A 543 -20.45 26.28 -34.27
N LEU A 544 -21.08 26.11 -33.11
CA LEU A 544 -20.55 26.57 -31.82
C LEU A 544 -19.27 25.81 -31.42
N LEU A 545 -19.19 24.51 -31.67
CA LEU A 545 -17.97 23.71 -31.47
C LEU A 545 -16.85 24.09 -32.45
N SER A 546 -17.19 24.38 -33.72
CA SER A 546 -16.24 24.82 -34.75
C SER A 546 -15.66 26.21 -34.45
N VAL A 547 -16.50 27.14 -33.98
CA VAL A 547 -16.10 28.54 -33.76
C VAL A 547 -15.45 28.75 -32.39
N HIS A 548 -15.88 28.02 -31.36
CA HIS A 548 -15.43 28.25 -29.98
C HIS A 548 -14.68 27.06 -29.35
N GLY A 549 -14.54 25.94 -30.05
CA GLY A 549 -13.90 24.73 -29.51
C GLY A 549 -14.55 24.23 -28.22
N ASN A 550 -13.77 23.53 -27.38
CA ASN A 550 -14.21 22.97 -26.09
C ASN A 550 -14.56 24.04 -25.02
N PHE A 551 -14.34 25.34 -25.31
CA PHE A 551 -14.68 26.43 -24.41
C PHE A 551 -16.19 26.51 -24.14
N PHE A 552 -17.02 26.19 -25.14
CA PHE A 552 -18.48 26.24 -25.02
C PHE A 552 -18.99 25.23 -23.97
N GLU A 553 -18.44 24.02 -23.91
CA GLU A 553 -18.79 22.99 -22.91
C GLU A 553 -18.39 23.41 -21.47
N SER A 554 -17.28 24.14 -21.30
CA SER A 554 -16.86 24.67 -19.99
C SER A 554 -17.64 25.93 -19.56
N ALA A 555 -18.08 26.75 -20.50
CA ALA A 555 -18.86 27.97 -20.24
C ALA A 555 -20.34 27.66 -20.02
N PHE A 556 -20.87 26.62 -20.67
CA PHE A 556 -22.27 26.19 -20.59
C PHE A 556 -22.74 25.95 -19.15
N THR A 557 -21.92 25.30 -18.32
CA THR A 557 -22.20 25.06 -16.89
C THR A 557 -22.17 26.31 -16.01
N ARG A 558 -21.59 27.42 -16.51
CA ARG A 558 -21.44 28.70 -15.79
C ARG A 558 -22.36 29.81 -16.33
N MET A 559 -23.04 29.57 -17.45
CA MET A 559 -23.99 30.51 -18.03
C MET A 559 -25.33 30.43 -17.30
N ARG A 560 -25.83 31.59 -16.80
CA ARG A 560 -27.22 31.70 -16.30
C ARG A 560 -28.19 31.81 -17.47
N LEU A 561 -28.46 30.68 -18.11
CA LEU A 561 -29.56 30.56 -19.06
C LEU A 561 -30.89 30.38 -18.30
N PRO A 562 -32.04 30.78 -18.89
CA PRO A 562 -33.34 30.49 -18.30
C PRO A 562 -33.49 28.98 -18.06
N GLN A 563 -33.98 28.58 -16.89
CA GLN A 563 -34.06 27.18 -16.48
C GLN A 563 -34.73 26.29 -17.55
N ARG A 564 -35.74 26.82 -18.27
CA ARG A 564 -36.41 26.13 -19.38
C ARG A 564 -35.51 25.77 -20.57
N VAL A 565 -34.45 26.53 -20.86
CA VAL A 565 -33.49 26.23 -21.93
C VAL A 565 -32.46 25.20 -21.44
N HIS A 566 -32.11 25.27 -20.16
CA HIS A 566 -31.27 24.28 -19.49
C HIS A 566 -31.99 22.92 -19.42
N ASP A 567 -33.24 22.93 -18.97
CA ASP A 567 -34.13 21.78 -18.91
C ASP A 567 -34.40 21.24 -20.31
N PHE A 568 -34.57 22.09 -21.33
CA PHE A 568 -34.79 21.67 -22.72
C PHE A 568 -33.63 20.88 -23.35
N LEU A 569 -32.39 21.22 -22.97
CA LEU A 569 -31.18 20.55 -23.47
C LEU A 569 -30.87 19.28 -22.64
N VAL A 570 -31.11 19.32 -21.32
CA VAL A 570 -30.90 18.21 -20.38
C VAL A 570 -32.02 17.14 -20.46
N TYR A 571 -33.28 17.52 -20.65
CA TYR A 571 -34.43 16.59 -20.82
C TYR A 571 -34.33 15.74 -22.09
N SER A 572 -33.48 16.10 -23.06
CA SER A 572 -33.28 15.32 -24.28
C SER A 572 -32.33 14.12 -24.11
N GLU A 573 -31.67 13.98 -22.96
CA GLU A 573 -30.70 12.90 -22.68
C GLU A 573 -31.27 11.72 -21.84
N LEU A 574 -32.51 11.79 -21.34
CA LEU A 574 -33.15 10.67 -20.61
C LEU A 574 -34.68 10.64 -20.91
N GLY A 575 -35.19 9.59 -21.55
CA GLY A 575 -36.64 9.34 -21.64
C GLY A 575 -36.94 7.85 -21.53
N MET A 576 -38.08 7.34 -21.03
CA MET A 576 -39.35 7.82 -20.44
C MET A 576 -39.95 6.63 -19.62
N PRO A 577 -41.08 6.73 -18.89
CA PRO A 577 -42.35 6.35 -19.53
C PRO A 577 -43.62 7.12 -19.07
N ASP A 578 -44.55 7.24 -20.03
CA ASP A 578 -46.00 7.41 -19.92
C ASP A 578 -46.59 8.60 -19.15
N LEU A 579 -47.32 9.45 -19.88
CA LEU A 579 -48.79 9.39 -19.91
C LEU A 579 -49.33 10.52 -20.80
N TRP A 580 -49.97 10.11 -21.89
CA TRP A 580 -51.17 10.81 -22.32
C TRP A 580 -52.09 10.92 -21.11
N THR A 581 -52.25 12.10 -20.52
CA THR A 581 -53.50 12.64 -19.95
C THR A 581 -53.21 13.88 -19.10
N SER A 582 -53.47 15.07 -19.63
CA SER A 582 -54.40 16.06 -19.06
C SER A 582 -54.16 17.46 -19.64
N GLY A 583 -55.19 17.97 -20.31
CA GLY A 583 -55.43 19.40 -20.57
C GLY A 583 -54.68 20.03 -21.72
#